data_AF-A0AAE0M7E7-F1
#
_entry.id   AF-A0AAE0M7E7-F1
#
_cell.length_a   1.000
_cell.length_b   1.000
_cell.length_c   1.000
_cell.angle_alpha   90.00
_cell.angle_beta   90.00
_cell.angle_gamma   90.00
#
_symmetry.space_group_name_H-M   'P 1'
#
loop_
_entity.id
_entity.type
_entity.pdbx_description
1 polymer ?
#
loop_
_entity_poly.entity_id
_entity_poly.type
_entity_poly.pdbx_seq_one_letter_code
_entity_poly.pdbx_strand_id
1 'polypeptide(L)'
;MKGVLLSLSFLSSLAVGVSATEELKIDTTLPVECERKTQNGDKINVHYRGTLLANGQQFDASYDRGTPFSFKLGGGQVIKGWDQGLLDMCIGEKRTLTVPPSLGYGQRSVGPIPAGSTLVFETELMGIEGVPKPESIVSKSTATEEAKETGAKVGEKIASVASAAAEVVKTAIADTDDVQEHNEL
;
A
#
# COMPACT_ATOMS: atom_id res chain seq x y z
N MET A 1 -75.94 -3.52 -23.35
CA MET A 1 -74.63 -2.89 -23.66
C MET A 1 -73.77 -2.93 -22.41
N LYS A 2 -72.44 -2.99 -22.59
CA LYS A 2 -71.30 -2.86 -21.66
C LYS A 2 -71.59 -2.50 -20.17
N GLY A 3 -70.85 -3.01 -19.18
CA GLY A 3 -69.47 -3.53 -19.27
C GLY A 3 -69.08 -4.43 -18.11
N VAL A 4 -67.79 -4.82 -18.11
CA VAL A 4 -67.31 -6.02 -17.42
C VAL A 4 -65.87 -5.77 -16.92
N LEU A 5 -65.57 -6.30 -15.72
CA LEU A 5 -64.25 -6.65 -15.17
C LEU A 5 -63.25 -5.59 -14.63
N LEU A 6 -62.82 -5.90 -13.40
CA LEU A 6 -61.44 -6.10 -12.89
C LEU A 6 -60.45 -4.96 -12.57
N SER A 7 -59.91 -5.14 -11.36
CA SER A 7 -58.52 -4.96 -10.92
C SER A 7 -57.97 -3.55 -10.70
N LEU A 8 -57.58 -3.30 -9.44
CA LEU A 8 -56.32 -2.64 -9.13
C LEU A 8 -55.47 -3.60 -8.30
N SER A 9 -54.55 -4.29 -8.95
CA SER A 9 -53.51 -5.06 -8.28
C SER A 9 -52.50 -4.11 -7.65
N PHE A 10 -52.36 -4.13 -6.33
CA PHE A 10 -51.30 -3.38 -5.65
C PHE A 10 -49.93 -3.97 -6.02
N LEU A 11 -49.18 -3.24 -6.85
CA LEU A 11 -47.85 -3.64 -7.27
C LEU A 11 -46.84 -3.35 -6.14
N SER A 12 -46.65 -4.33 -5.26
CA SER A 12 -45.66 -4.25 -4.16
C SER A 12 -44.24 -4.15 -4.73
N SER A 13 -43.69 -2.94 -4.74
CA SER A 13 -42.32 -2.69 -5.19
C SER A 13 -41.32 -3.20 -4.14
N LEU A 14 -40.60 -4.28 -4.45
CA LEU A 14 -39.43 -4.68 -3.66
C LEU A 14 -38.24 -3.78 -4.05
N ALA A 15 -37.92 -2.82 -3.18
CA ALA A 15 -36.63 -2.14 -3.22
C ALA A 15 -35.53 -3.12 -2.76
N VAL A 16 -34.86 -3.76 -3.71
CA VAL A 16 -33.68 -4.59 -3.43
C VAL A 16 -32.51 -3.65 -3.12
N GLY A 17 -32.24 -3.44 -1.84
CA GLY A 17 -31.09 -2.69 -1.37
C GLY A 17 -29.79 -3.44 -1.65
N VAL A 18 -29.05 -3.01 -2.67
CA VAL A 18 -27.68 -3.48 -2.92
C VAL A 18 -26.77 -2.92 -1.82
N SER A 19 -26.56 -3.71 -0.76
CA SER A 19 -25.47 -3.42 0.18
C SER A 19 -24.15 -3.79 -0.48
N ALA A 20 -23.23 -2.84 -0.57
CA ALA A 20 -21.88 -3.12 -1.02
C ALA A 20 -21.20 -4.06 0.00
N THR A 21 -20.71 -5.20 -0.45
CA THR A 21 -19.94 -6.12 0.40
C THR A 21 -18.61 -5.48 0.74
N GLU A 22 -18.45 -5.06 2.00
CA GLU A 22 -17.17 -4.54 2.48
C GLU A 22 -16.19 -5.69 2.74
N GLU A 23 -15.37 -5.98 1.73
CA GLU A 23 -14.39 -7.07 1.71
C GLU A 23 -12.97 -6.57 2.06
N LEU A 24 -12.14 -7.46 2.60
CA LEU A 24 -10.71 -7.21 2.83
C LEU A 24 -9.97 -7.21 1.48
N LYS A 25 -9.38 -6.08 1.08
CA LYS A 25 -8.48 -6.04 -0.07
C LYS A 25 -7.05 -6.34 0.38
N ILE A 26 -6.41 -7.32 -0.26
CA ILE A 26 -5.01 -7.68 -0.08
C ILE A 26 -4.28 -7.39 -1.39
N ASP A 27 -3.23 -6.57 -1.34
CA ASP A 27 -2.40 -6.21 -2.48
C ASP A 27 -0.93 -6.52 -2.14
N THR A 28 -0.31 -7.50 -2.81
CA THR A 28 1.10 -7.87 -2.56
C THR A 28 2.02 -6.92 -3.31
N THR A 29 2.58 -5.95 -2.58
CA THR A 29 3.44 -4.90 -3.12
C THR A 29 4.90 -5.34 -3.33
N LEU A 30 5.34 -6.38 -2.63
CA LEU A 30 6.63 -7.05 -2.89
C LEU A 30 6.47 -8.57 -2.75
N PRO A 31 6.29 -9.32 -3.85
CA PRO A 31 6.14 -10.77 -3.80
C PRO A 31 7.48 -11.47 -3.59
N VAL A 32 7.50 -12.40 -2.64
CA VAL A 32 8.66 -13.25 -2.31
C VAL A 32 8.21 -14.71 -2.40
N GLU A 33 9.02 -15.56 -3.03
CA GLU A 33 8.79 -17.01 -3.06
C GLU A 33 9.56 -17.68 -1.92
N CYS A 34 8.92 -18.61 -1.22
CA CYS A 34 9.52 -19.35 -0.11
C CYS A 34 8.80 -20.68 0.13
N GLU A 35 9.52 -21.64 0.73
CA GLU A 35 8.95 -22.94 1.11
C GLU A 35 8.03 -22.85 2.34
N ARG A 36 8.38 -22.00 3.33
CA ARG A 36 7.60 -21.82 4.56
C ARG A 36 6.89 -20.47 4.62
N LYS A 37 5.63 -20.48 4.19
CA LYS A 37 4.67 -19.36 4.32
C LYS A 37 4.02 -19.31 5.70
N THR A 38 3.50 -18.15 6.12
CA THR A 38 2.73 -18.00 7.36
C THR A 38 1.46 -18.84 7.38
N GLN A 39 1.14 -19.42 8.53
CA GLN A 39 -0.05 -20.22 8.77
C GLN A 39 -0.71 -19.84 10.11
N ASN A 40 -1.97 -20.22 10.30
CA ASN A 40 -2.68 -19.99 11.56
C ASN A 40 -1.95 -20.66 12.73
N GLY A 41 -1.77 -19.91 13.83
CA GLY A 41 -1.08 -20.34 15.03
C GLY A 41 0.40 -19.97 15.08
N ASP A 42 1.00 -19.53 13.97
CA ASP A 42 2.36 -18.98 13.95
C ASP A 42 2.47 -17.73 14.82
N LYS A 43 3.60 -17.57 15.50
CA LYS A 43 3.99 -16.27 16.06
C LYS A 43 4.86 -15.55 15.04
N ILE A 44 4.39 -14.39 14.58
CA ILE A 44 5.02 -13.63 13.50
C ILE A 44 5.47 -12.27 13.98
N ASN A 45 6.48 -11.71 13.30
CA ASN A 45 7.00 -10.37 13.55
C ASN A 45 6.77 -9.53 12.30
N VAL A 46 6.02 -8.44 12.41
CA VAL A 46 5.58 -7.62 11.27
C VAL A 46 5.97 -6.17 11.50
N HIS A 47 6.63 -5.57 10.51
CA HIS A 47 6.68 -4.12 10.40
C HIS A 47 5.46 -3.62 9.63
N TYR A 48 4.91 -2.50 10.07
CA TYR A 48 3.74 -1.88 9.48
C TYR A 48 3.70 -0.36 9.66
N ARG A 49 2.87 0.26 8.81
CA ARG A 49 2.33 1.62 8.91
C ARG A 49 0.82 1.58 8.68
N GLY A 50 0.04 2.16 9.58
CA GLY A 50 -1.42 2.24 9.52
C GLY A 50 -1.91 3.65 9.25
N THR A 51 -2.73 3.83 8.21
CA THR A 51 -3.32 5.12 7.82
C THR A 51 -4.84 5.01 7.64
N LEU A 52 -5.57 6.13 7.80
CA LEU A 52 -6.99 6.20 7.50
C LEU A 52 -7.21 6.35 5.99
N LEU A 53 -8.06 5.51 5.38
CA LEU A 53 -8.34 5.60 3.93
C LEU A 53 -8.91 6.97 3.51
N ALA A 54 -9.70 7.60 4.38
CA ALA A 54 -10.44 8.82 4.07
C ALA A 54 -9.56 10.07 3.88
N ASN A 55 -8.37 10.13 4.49
CA ASN A 55 -7.51 11.31 4.47
C ASN A 55 -5.99 10.99 4.43
N GLY A 56 -5.60 9.72 4.39
CA GLY A 56 -4.20 9.28 4.40
C GLY A 56 -3.46 9.49 5.73
N GLN A 57 -4.12 9.97 6.79
CA GLN A 57 -3.46 10.29 8.05
C GLN A 57 -2.97 9.02 8.75
N GLN A 58 -1.67 8.98 9.07
CA GLN A 58 -1.07 7.92 9.89
C GLN A 58 -1.62 7.99 11.31
N PHE A 59 -2.08 6.85 11.82
CA PHE A 59 -2.51 6.70 13.21
C PHE A 59 -1.50 5.93 14.06
N ASP A 60 -0.72 5.04 13.45
CA ASP A 60 0.28 4.20 14.13
C ASP A 60 1.30 3.64 13.12
N ALA A 61 2.56 3.49 13.52
CA ALA A 61 3.57 2.77 12.77
C ALA A 61 4.60 2.11 13.70
N SER A 62 4.95 0.87 13.41
CA SER A 62 6.04 0.15 14.10
C SER A 62 7.42 0.76 13.82
N TYR A 63 7.60 1.39 12.65
CA TYR A 63 8.85 2.03 12.25
C TYR A 63 9.25 3.15 13.20
N ASP A 64 8.28 3.93 13.69
CA ASP A 64 8.47 5.02 14.65
C ASP A 64 9.00 4.51 16.02
N ARG A 65 8.78 3.23 16.32
CA ARG A 65 9.29 2.53 17.52
C ARG A 65 10.59 1.76 17.27
N GLY A 66 11.06 1.68 16.02
CA GLY A 66 12.27 0.94 15.63
C GLY A 66 12.19 -0.59 15.80
N THR A 67 11.02 -1.16 16.16
CA THR A 67 10.87 -2.58 16.49
C THR A 67 9.62 -3.18 15.82
N PRO A 68 9.71 -4.36 15.17
CA PRO A 68 8.55 -5.07 14.65
C PRO A 68 7.52 -5.39 15.74
N PHE A 69 6.25 -5.46 15.38
CA PHE A 69 5.21 -5.94 16.27
C PHE A 69 5.09 -7.46 16.21
N SER A 70 5.01 -8.11 17.37
CA SER A 70 5.00 -9.57 17.51
C SER A 70 3.68 -10.06 18.07
N PHE A 71 3.01 -10.98 17.37
CA PHE A 71 1.72 -11.54 17.78
C PHE A 71 1.50 -12.95 17.20
N LYS A 72 0.47 -13.66 17.70
CA LYS A 72 0.06 -14.96 17.18
C LYS A 72 -1.00 -14.79 16.10
N LEU A 73 -0.66 -15.16 14.86
CA LEU A 73 -1.53 -15.06 13.69
C LEU A 73 -2.72 -16.01 13.79
N GLY A 74 -3.92 -15.52 13.46
CA GLY A 74 -5.18 -16.27 13.53
C GLY A 74 -5.67 -16.53 14.97
N GLY A 75 -5.00 -15.93 15.96
CA GLY A 75 -5.31 -16.09 17.38
C GLY A 75 -6.35 -15.11 17.94
N GLY A 76 -6.92 -14.21 17.12
CA GLY A 76 -7.84 -13.17 17.58
C GLY A 76 -7.20 -12.09 18.45
N GLN A 77 -5.86 -11.97 18.43
CA GLN A 77 -5.09 -10.98 19.21
C GLN A 77 -5.05 -9.61 18.53
N VAL A 78 -5.34 -9.56 17.23
CA VAL A 78 -5.34 -8.36 16.37
C VAL A 78 -6.70 -8.22 15.69
N ILE A 79 -6.87 -7.17 14.88
CA ILE A 79 -8.08 -7.01 14.06
C ILE A 79 -8.22 -8.15 13.04
N LYS A 80 -9.45 -8.54 12.71
CA LYS A 80 -9.75 -9.69 11.82
C LYS A 80 -9.08 -9.56 10.45
N GLY A 81 -8.99 -8.33 9.92
CA GLY A 81 -8.33 -8.06 8.63
C GLY A 81 -6.83 -8.41 8.63
N TRP A 82 -6.15 -8.40 9.77
CA TRP A 82 -4.76 -8.86 9.89
C TRP A 82 -4.68 -10.38 10.01
N ASP A 83 -5.52 -10.99 10.86
CA ASP A 83 -5.60 -12.45 11.00
C ASP A 83 -5.94 -13.16 9.68
N GLN A 84 -6.64 -12.48 8.77
CA GLN A 84 -6.94 -12.95 7.41
C GLN A 84 -5.87 -12.52 6.39
N GLY A 85 -5.44 -11.25 6.41
CA GLY A 85 -4.59 -10.67 5.36
C GLY A 85 -3.11 -11.08 5.39
N LEU A 86 -2.63 -11.61 6.52
CA LEU A 86 -1.22 -11.97 6.74
C LEU A 86 -0.97 -13.49 6.71
N LEU A 87 -1.95 -14.29 6.28
CA LEU A 87 -1.79 -15.72 5.96
C LEU A 87 -1.08 -15.91 4.61
N ASP A 88 -0.46 -17.08 4.41
CA ASP A 88 0.20 -17.47 3.15
C ASP A 88 1.28 -16.46 2.69
N MET A 89 2.00 -15.85 3.63
CA MET A 89 2.97 -14.78 3.41
C MET A 89 4.41 -15.26 3.65
N CYS A 90 5.34 -14.84 2.79
CA CYS A 90 6.77 -15.18 2.89
C CYS A 90 7.57 -14.14 3.69
N ILE A 91 8.64 -14.57 4.38
CA ILE A 91 9.52 -13.65 5.12
C ILE A 91 10.20 -12.71 4.12
N GLY A 92 10.02 -11.40 4.32
CA GLY A 92 10.43 -10.33 3.40
C GLY A 92 9.35 -9.85 2.43
N GLU A 93 8.23 -10.56 2.31
CA GLU A 93 7.10 -10.12 1.50
C GLU A 93 6.51 -8.82 2.05
N LYS A 94 5.96 -7.97 1.17
CA LYS A 94 5.23 -6.77 1.56
C LYS A 94 3.82 -6.78 0.99
N ARG A 95 2.86 -6.31 1.80
CA ARG A 95 1.45 -6.23 1.44
C ARG A 95 0.83 -4.93 1.90
N THR A 96 -0.08 -4.40 1.10
CA THR A 96 -1.03 -3.36 1.47
C THR A 96 -2.39 -3.99 1.73
N LEU A 97 -2.90 -3.85 2.95
CA LEU A 97 -4.22 -4.34 3.36
C LEU A 97 -5.19 -3.16 3.46
N THR A 98 -6.28 -3.16 2.68
CA THR A 98 -7.40 -2.24 2.92
C THR A 98 -8.46 -2.97 3.73
N VAL A 99 -8.56 -2.61 5.01
CA VAL A 99 -9.39 -3.29 6.00
C VAL A 99 -10.67 -2.49 6.24
N PRO A 100 -11.85 -3.01 5.88
CA PRO A 100 -13.12 -2.35 6.16
C PRO A 100 -13.44 -2.33 7.66
N PRO A 101 -14.32 -1.42 8.13
CA PRO A 101 -14.70 -1.32 9.54
C PRO A 101 -15.12 -2.65 10.17
N SER A 102 -15.87 -3.48 9.44
CA SER A 102 -16.34 -4.80 9.86
C SER A 102 -15.23 -5.79 10.25
N LEU A 103 -14.03 -5.63 9.66
CA LEU A 103 -12.83 -6.43 9.91
C LEU A 103 -11.75 -5.67 10.69
N GLY A 104 -11.95 -4.36 10.92
CA GLY A 104 -11.17 -3.48 11.78
C GLY A 104 -11.82 -3.29 13.15
N TYR A 105 -12.08 -2.02 13.52
CA TYR A 105 -12.64 -1.65 14.83
C TYR A 105 -14.18 -1.49 14.85
N GLY A 106 -14.83 -1.47 13.68
CA GLY A 106 -16.27 -1.29 13.53
C GLY A 106 -16.74 0.10 13.96
N GLN A 107 -17.92 0.18 14.56
CA GLN A 107 -18.52 1.44 15.05
C GLN A 107 -17.91 1.97 16.36
N ARG A 108 -16.69 1.54 16.72
CA ARG A 108 -15.97 2.01 17.91
C ARG A 108 -14.82 2.92 17.49
N SER A 109 -14.69 4.08 18.12
CA SER A 109 -13.50 4.92 18.01
C SER A 109 -12.38 4.37 18.90
N VAL A 110 -11.14 4.38 18.42
CA VAL A 110 -9.98 3.81 19.12
C VAL A 110 -8.79 4.75 18.94
N GLY A 111 -8.41 5.47 20.00
CA GLY A 111 -7.37 6.50 19.93
C GLY A 111 -7.69 7.54 18.85
N PRO A 112 -6.79 7.78 17.88
CA PRO A 112 -7.04 8.72 16.77
C PRO A 112 -7.95 8.16 15.66
N ILE A 113 -8.42 6.91 15.74
CA ILE A 113 -9.22 6.26 14.69
C ILE A 113 -10.73 6.53 14.95
N PRO A 114 -11.44 7.23 14.04
CA PRO A 114 -12.90 7.42 14.15
C PRO A 114 -13.69 6.12 14.02
N ALA A 115 -14.92 6.11 14.56
CA ALA A 115 -15.84 4.99 14.36
C ALA A 115 -16.21 4.83 12.88
N GLY A 116 -16.32 3.60 12.38
CA GLY A 116 -16.66 3.33 10.98
C GLY A 116 -15.54 3.62 9.98
N SER A 117 -14.27 3.70 10.43
CA SER A 117 -13.14 3.99 9.55
C SER A 117 -12.65 2.76 8.79
N THR A 118 -12.51 2.88 7.46
CA THR A 118 -11.70 1.97 6.64
C THR A 118 -10.22 2.30 6.83
N LEU A 119 -9.41 1.28 7.07
CA LEU A 119 -7.99 1.41 7.40
C LEU A 119 -7.14 0.89 6.24
N VAL A 120 -5.99 1.51 6.01
CA VAL A 120 -4.95 0.99 5.11
C VAL A 120 -3.72 0.64 5.95
N PHE A 121 -3.19 -0.57 5.75
CA PHE A 121 -1.96 -1.01 6.39
C PHE A 121 -0.94 -1.41 5.33
N GLU A 122 0.18 -0.70 5.26
CA GLU A 122 1.39 -1.19 4.62
C GLU A 122 2.08 -2.12 5.60
N THR A 123 2.46 -3.33 5.18
CA THR A 123 2.99 -4.39 6.04
C THR A 123 4.18 -5.11 5.40
N GLU A 124 5.11 -5.57 6.23
CA GLU A 124 6.33 -6.29 5.85
C GLU A 124 6.58 -7.42 6.87
N LEU A 125 6.64 -8.67 6.40
CA LEU A 125 6.86 -9.82 7.29
C LEU A 125 8.36 -9.97 7.61
N MET A 126 8.73 -9.69 8.87
CA MET A 126 10.13 -9.68 9.31
C MET A 126 10.64 -11.06 9.73
N GLY A 127 9.75 -11.96 10.17
CA GLY A 127 10.09 -13.33 10.53
C GLY A 127 8.94 -14.13 11.14
N ILE A 128 9.10 -15.46 11.17
CA ILE A 128 8.21 -16.44 11.80
C ILE A 128 9.02 -17.15 12.89
N GLU A 129 8.48 -17.30 14.11
CA GLU A 129 9.20 -17.94 15.21
C GLU A 129 9.57 -19.39 14.87
N GLY A 130 10.84 -19.75 15.06
CA GLY A 130 11.38 -21.07 14.70
C GLY A 130 11.75 -21.26 13.22
N VAL A 131 11.53 -20.27 12.35
CA VAL A 131 11.91 -20.32 10.93
C VAL A 131 13.15 -19.45 10.69
N PRO A 132 14.25 -19.98 10.10
CA PRO A 132 15.41 -19.16 9.77
C PRO A 132 15.05 -18.10 8.71
N LYS A 133 15.58 -16.88 8.87
CA LYS A 133 15.39 -15.82 7.88
C LYS A 133 16.23 -16.13 6.63
N PRO A 134 15.68 -16.04 5.40
CA PRO A 134 16.47 -16.24 4.18
C PRO A 134 17.57 -15.18 4.07
N GLU A 135 18.78 -15.62 3.70
CA GLU A 135 19.97 -14.74 3.57
C GLU A 135 19.88 -13.80 2.36
N SER A 136 19.12 -14.19 1.33
CA SER A 136 18.77 -13.35 0.18
C SER A 136 17.28 -13.44 -0.11
N ILE A 137 16.65 -12.29 -0.35
CA ILE A 137 15.21 -12.19 -0.60
C ILE A 137 15.01 -12.13 -2.11
N VAL A 138 14.70 -13.28 -2.72
CA VAL A 138 14.47 -13.40 -4.16
C VAL A 138 13.08 -12.87 -4.49
N SER A 139 13.00 -11.57 -4.76
CA SER A 139 11.79 -10.92 -5.26
C SER A 139 11.49 -11.37 -6.69
N LYS A 140 10.25 -11.79 -6.95
CA LYS A 140 9.85 -12.40 -8.22
C LYS A 140 9.77 -11.37 -9.36
N SER A 141 10.85 -11.22 -10.13
CA SER A 141 10.87 -10.51 -11.42
C SER A 141 11.06 -11.49 -12.57
N THR A 142 10.19 -11.41 -13.58
CA THR A 142 10.11 -12.38 -14.69
C THR A 142 10.95 -11.94 -15.89
N ALA A 143 11.83 -12.85 -16.38
CA ALA A 143 12.54 -12.84 -17.68
C ALA A 143 13.54 -11.68 -17.93
N THR A 144 14.64 -11.84 -18.68
CA THR A 144 15.05 -12.92 -19.59
C THR A 144 16.55 -13.22 -19.45
N GLU A 145 16.94 -14.50 -19.46
CA GLU A 145 18.32 -14.94 -19.69
C GLU A 145 18.44 -15.39 -21.16
N GLU A 146 19.05 -14.56 -22.03
CA GLU A 146 19.82 -14.97 -23.22
C GLU A 146 20.40 -13.74 -23.94
N ALA A 147 21.73 -13.63 -23.95
CA ALA A 147 22.60 -13.01 -24.99
C ALA A 147 23.95 -12.57 -24.38
N LYS A 148 24.92 -13.48 -24.37
CA LYS A 148 26.35 -13.14 -24.26
C LYS A 148 27.00 -13.44 -25.61
N GLU A 149 27.97 -12.60 -26.00
CA GLU A 149 28.59 -12.53 -27.35
C GLU A 149 27.64 -12.03 -28.45
N THR A 150 28.08 -11.26 -29.47
CA THR A 150 29.45 -10.83 -29.86
C THR A 150 29.42 -9.36 -30.32
N GLY A 151 30.59 -8.72 -30.49
CA GLY A 151 30.68 -7.29 -30.77
C GLY A 151 30.71 -6.85 -32.25
N ALA A 152 30.75 -5.53 -32.41
CA ALA A 152 31.19 -4.74 -33.58
C ALA A 152 30.17 -4.29 -34.65
N LYS A 153 30.26 -2.96 -34.92
CA LYS A 153 29.92 -2.17 -36.12
C LYS A 153 28.47 -1.69 -36.43
N VAL A 154 28.33 -0.36 -36.26
CA VAL A 154 28.02 0.68 -37.30
C VAL A 154 26.66 0.67 -38.03
N GLY A 155 26.04 1.87 -38.10
CA GLY A 155 24.95 2.25 -39.02
C GLY A 155 23.72 2.76 -38.26
N GLU A 156 23.66 4.05 -37.90
CA GLU A 156 23.16 5.20 -38.71
C GLU A 156 21.63 5.30 -38.80
N LYS A 157 21.10 6.52 -38.55
CA LYS A 157 19.69 6.97 -38.67
C LYS A 157 18.72 6.34 -37.65
N ILE A 158 17.78 7.06 -37.03
CA ILE A 158 17.31 8.45 -37.17
C ILE A 158 16.88 8.95 -35.78
N ALA A 159 17.32 10.15 -35.38
CA ALA A 159 16.75 10.87 -34.23
C ALA A 159 16.05 12.13 -34.73
N SER A 160 14.76 12.26 -34.46
CA SER A 160 14.02 13.49 -34.67
C SER A 160 13.11 13.78 -33.47
N VAL A 161 12.92 15.09 -33.23
CA VAL A 161 11.91 15.74 -32.37
C VAL A 161 11.84 15.37 -30.87
N ALA A 162 12.46 16.21 -30.02
CA ALA A 162 11.73 16.97 -28.98
C ALA A 162 12.62 18.05 -28.31
N SER A 163 12.00 19.19 -27.97
CA SER A 163 12.37 20.24 -26.99
C SER A 163 13.77 20.20 -26.32
N ALA A 164 14.66 21.20 -26.46
CA ALA A 164 14.57 22.64 -26.12
C ALA A 164 14.82 23.00 -24.64
N ALA A 165 15.75 23.95 -24.44
CA ALA A 165 16.12 24.71 -23.22
C ALA A 165 17.01 24.04 -22.13
N ALA A 166 18.33 24.32 -22.18
CA ALA A 166 19.16 24.79 -21.03
C ALA A 166 20.68 24.92 -21.36
N GLU A 167 21.21 26.15 -21.47
CA GLU A 167 22.63 26.60 -21.46
C GLU A 167 22.62 28.17 -21.52
N VAL A 168 23.62 29.00 -21.20
CA VAL A 168 24.94 28.95 -20.50
C VAL A 168 25.18 30.41 -20.00
N VAL A 169 25.43 30.70 -18.71
CA VAL A 169 26.69 30.69 -17.92
C VAL A 169 27.82 31.66 -18.40
N LYS A 170 28.34 32.44 -17.42
CA LYS A 170 29.64 33.18 -17.35
C LYS A 170 29.83 34.54 -18.07
N THR A 171 29.88 35.59 -17.24
CA THR A 171 31.07 36.47 -16.98
C THR A 171 30.73 37.27 -15.70
N ALA A 172 31.40 37.20 -14.54
CA ALA A 172 32.81 37.34 -14.16
C ALA A 172 33.32 38.80 -14.16
N ILE A 173 33.96 39.19 -13.04
CA ILE A 173 34.52 40.48 -12.54
C ILE A 173 33.54 41.35 -11.71
N ALA A 174 33.91 42.04 -10.64
CA ALA A 174 35.04 42.09 -9.68
C ALA A 174 34.62 43.12 -8.59
N ASP A 175 35.45 43.36 -7.56
CA ASP A 175 35.49 44.50 -6.59
C ASP A 175 34.24 45.42 -6.45
N THR A 176 33.75 45.72 -5.26
CA THR A 176 34.43 46.54 -4.23
C THR A 176 33.63 46.51 -2.93
N ASP A 177 34.27 46.70 -1.77
CA ASP A 177 33.61 47.13 -0.53
C ASP A 177 32.75 48.38 -0.74
N ASP A 178 31.58 48.45 -0.10
CA ASP A 178 31.21 49.70 0.57
C ASP A 178 30.26 49.46 1.77
N VAL A 179 30.44 50.29 2.79
CA VAL A 179 29.74 50.26 4.07
C VAL A 179 29.13 51.62 4.28
N GLN A 180 27.79 51.71 4.33
CA GLN A 180 26.97 52.71 5.06
C GLN A 180 25.49 52.51 4.64
N GLU A 181 24.55 52.31 5.57
CA GLU A 181 23.90 53.31 6.44
C GLU A 181 22.64 53.92 5.77
N HIS A 182 21.74 54.46 6.59
CA HIS A 182 20.32 54.80 6.38
C HIS A 182 19.37 53.65 6.77
N ASN A 183 18.58 53.69 7.86
CA ASN A 183 18.13 54.79 8.73
C ASN A 183 17.60 56.03 8.00
N GLU A 184 16.28 56.12 7.87
CA GLU A 184 15.46 57.19 8.48
C GLU A 184 13.97 56.89 8.23
N LEU A 185 13.15 57.04 9.29
CA LEU A 185 11.68 57.22 9.31
C LEU A 185 10.76 56.04 8.88
#